data_AF-A0A1H8EXA8-F1
#
_entry.id   AF-A0A1H8EXA8-F1
#
_cell.length_a   1.000
_cell.length_b   1.000
_cell.length_c   1.000
_cell.angle_alpha   90.00
_cell.angle_beta   90.00
_cell.angle_gamma   90.00
#
_symmetry.space_group_name_H-M   'P 1'
#
loop_
_entity.id
_entity.type
_entity.pdbx_description
1 polymer ?
#
loop_
_entity_poly.entity_id
_entity_poly.type
_entity_poly.pdbx_seq_one_letter_code
_entity_poly.pdbx_strand_id
1 'polypeptide(L)'
;SDEIKAILAKDNVELRPYNDIYEDVKEFGKGDTILIDPRRLNYALYNNISKDVKVVEEMNPTVLFKAMKNEVEIENINKAEVMDSITHAKFMYWLKNDALKEGATEMSASDKLESLRKEHPSYKWQSFAPISSYGEHAAMCHYESSPETDVKIEEGNFYLSDTGAGFMEGSTDITRTFAIGEVSEERKRHFTLVLRCNLALARAQYLYGCNGMNIDILCRQPIWEENINFNHGTGHGVGYLGNIHEPPTGIRWQYRAHEVYPLQDGMVITNEPGIYIEGSHGVRLENEFVVRKGEANEYGQFMYHETITFVPFDLDAIIPEMLTERDKKDLNEYHAKVFEVVSPNLNEKEREWLKKYTRAI
;
A
#
# COMPACT_ATOMS: atom_id res chain seq x y z
N SER A 1 31.05 -2.94 6.99
CA SER A 1 32.18 -2.04 7.31
C SER A 1 32.75 -2.41 8.66
N ASP A 2 33.96 -1.96 9.00
CA ASP A 2 34.53 -2.18 10.33
C ASP A 2 33.72 -1.50 11.44
N GLU A 3 33.06 -0.39 11.11
CA GLU A 3 32.09 0.27 11.99
C GLU A 3 30.92 -0.64 12.39
N ILE A 4 30.26 -1.30 11.43
CA ILE A 4 29.15 -2.23 11.71
C ILE A 4 29.63 -3.40 12.58
N LYS A 5 30.82 -3.94 12.29
CA LYS A 5 31.41 -5.03 13.11
C LYS A 5 31.64 -4.57 14.56
N ALA A 6 32.14 -3.36 14.75
CA ALA A 6 32.38 -2.81 16.08
C ALA A 6 31.08 -2.54 16.86
N ILE A 7 29.98 -2.20 16.17
CA ILE A 7 28.66 -2.07 16.79
C ILE A 7 28.16 -3.44 17.25
N LEU A 8 28.11 -4.43 16.34
CA LEU A 8 27.64 -5.78 16.63
C LEU A 8 28.45 -6.47 17.74
N ALA A 9 29.75 -6.21 17.82
CA ALA A 9 30.60 -6.74 18.88
C ALA A 9 30.22 -6.22 20.28
N LYS A 10 29.66 -5.00 20.41
CA LYS A 10 29.19 -4.48 21.70
C LYS A 10 27.98 -5.25 22.23
N ASP A 11 27.21 -5.84 21.33
CA ASP A 11 26.04 -6.65 21.65
C ASP A 11 26.37 -8.15 21.76
N ASN A 12 27.66 -8.51 21.78
CA ASN A 12 28.18 -9.89 21.81
C ASN A 12 27.70 -10.74 20.62
N VAL A 13 27.51 -10.14 19.44
CA VAL A 13 27.15 -10.86 18.22
C VAL A 13 28.39 -11.49 17.61
N GLU A 14 28.39 -12.81 17.47
CA GLU A 14 29.41 -13.56 16.75
C GLU A 14 29.12 -13.57 15.24
N LEU A 15 30.12 -13.24 14.42
CA LEU A 15 29.99 -13.24 12.96
C LEU A 15 30.54 -14.55 12.38
N ARG A 16 29.67 -15.31 11.71
CA ARG A 16 30.02 -16.54 10.99
C ARG A 16 29.76 -16.42 9.48
N PRO A 17 30.45 -17.20 8.63
CA PRO A 17 30.09 -17.37 7.23
C PRO A 17 28.63 -17.79 7.06
N TYR A 18 27.94 -17.23 6.06
CA TYR A 18 26.50 -17.42 5.88
C TYR A 18 26.04 -18.88 5.80
N ASN A 19 26.85 -19.75 5.17
CA ASN A 19 26.51 -21.16 4.98
C ASN A 19 26.87 -22.06 6.17
N ASP A 20 27.55 -21.55 7.19
CA ASP A 20 27.92 -22.35 8.36
C ASP A 20 26.69 -22.67 9.24
N ILE A 21 25.60 -21.92 9.08
CA ILE A 21 24.31 -22.15 9.76
C ILE A 21 23.78 -23.59 9.64
N TYR A 22 24.09 -24.28 8.53
CA TYR A 22 23.67 -25.66 8.32
C TYR A 22 24.43 -26.66 9.21
N GLU A 23 25.66 -26.33 9.60
CA GLU A 23 26.45 -27.11 10.54
C GLU A 23 26.21 -26.65 11.98
N ASP A 24 26.14 -25.34 12.23
CA ASP A 24 25.89 -24.75 13.55
C ASP A 24 24.60 -25.28 14.20
N VAL A 25 23.52 -25.42 13.41
CA VAL A 25 22.23 -25.92 13.93
C VAL A 25 22.31 -27.37 14.44
N LYS A 26 23.30 -28.15 14.02
CA LYS A 26 23.50 -29.54 14.47
C LYS A 26 24.15 -29.60 15.86
N GLU A 27 24.75 -28.50 16.33
CA GLU A 27 25.40 -28.44 17.64
C GLU A 27 24.39 -28.44 18.79
N PHE A 28 23.15 -28.00 18.54
CA PHE A 28 22.07 -28.08 19.52
C PHE A 28 21.68 -29.53 19.81
N GLY A 29 21.47 -29.84 21.09
CA GLY A 29 21.23 -31.19 21.55
C GLY A 29 20.23 -31.30 22.69
N LYS A 30 20.35 -32.40 23.44
CA LYS A 30 19.45 -32.72 24.54
C LYS A 30 19.52 -31.64 25.63
N GLY A 31 18.40 -31.00 25.90
CA GLY A 31 18.27 -29.92 26.88
C GLY A 31 18.05 -28.55 26.25
N ASP A 32 18.37 -28.40 24.97
CA ASP A 32 18.06 -27.19 24.22
C ASP A 32 16.60 -27.15 23.78
N THR A 33 16.09 -25.93 23.62
CA THR A 33 14.77 -25.67 23.03
C THR A 33 14.93 -24.65 21.93
N ILE A 34 14.49 -25.00 20.72
CA ILE A 34 14.55 -24.14 19.54
C ILE A 34 13.14 -23.76 19.12
N LEU A 35 12.90 -22.46 18.94
CA LEU A 35 11.71 -21.96 18.26
C LEU A 35 11.97 -21.96 16.74
N ILE A 36 11.07 -22.56 15.98
CA ILE A 36 11.07 -22.48 14.51
C ILE A 36 9.76 -21.88 14.03
N ASP A 37 9.84 -21.08 12.97
CA ASP A 37 8.68 -20.62 12.21
C ASP A 37 8.54 -21.53 10.97
N PRO A 38 7.55 -22.44 10.95
CA PRO A 38 7.40 -23.42 9.87
C PRO A 38 7.17 -22.81 8.49
N ARG A 39 6.78 -21.53 8.40
CA ARG A 39 6.58 -20.84 7.12
C ARG A 39 7.87 -20.34 6.48
N ARG A 40 8.90 -20.12 7.30
CA ARG A 40 10.14 -19.43 6.90
C ARG A 40 11.34 -20.37 6.90
N LEU A 41 11.33 -21.37 7.77
CA LEU A 41 12.44 -22.30 7.88
C LEU A 41 12.47 -23.20 6.64
N ASN A 42 13.63 -23.26 5.98
CA ASN A 42 13.81 -24.19 4.88
C ASN A 42 13.97 -25.64 5.39
N TYR A 43 13.63 -26.59 4.54
CA TYR A 43 13.64 -28.01 4.88
C TYR A 43 15.03 -28.57 5.27
N ALA A 44 16.11 -28.03 4.69
CA ALA A 44 17.47 -28.48 4.98
C ALA A 44 17.88 -28.12 6.41
N LEU A 45 17.57 -26.90 6.87
CA LEU A 45 17.80 -26.50 8.27
C LEU A 45 16.97 -27.34 9.22
N TYR A 46 15.68 -27.55 8.92
CA TYR A 46 14.80 -28.38 9.74
C TYR A 46 15.35 -29.80 9.94
N ASN A 47 15.84 -30.43 8.87
CA ASN A 47 16.41 -31.78 8.95
C ASN A 47 17.74 -31.87 9.69
N ASN A 48 18.48 -30.76 9.79
CA ASN A 48 19.74 -30.72 10.51
C ASN A 48 19.55 -30.54 12.03
N ILE A 49 18.34 -30.20 12.49
CA ILE A 49 18.03 -30.13 13.93
C ILE A 49 18.02 -31.55 14.50
N SER A 50 18.80 -31.79 15.56
CA SER A 50 18.82 -33.09 16.24
C SER A 50 17.44 -33.46 16.81
N LYS A 51 17.06 -34.74 16.68
CA LYS A 51 15.79 -35.26 17.22
C LYS A 51 15.70 -35.20 18.76
N ASP A 52 16.83 -35.01 19.43
CA ASP A 52 16.90 -34.88 20.88
C ASP A 52 16.62 -33.43 21.37
N VAL A 53 16.53 -32.47 20.45
CA VAL A 53 16.19 -31.06 20.74
C VAL A 53 14.68 -30.90 20.85
N LYS A 54 14.23 -30.11 21.82
CA LYS A 54 12.81 -29.71 21.90
C LYS A 54 12.54 -28.61 20.86
N VAL A 55 11.74 -28.92 19.86
CA VAL A 55 11.29 -27.94 18.85
C VAL A 55 9.95 -27.34 19.28
N VAL A 56 9.85 -26.02 19.23
CA VAL A 56 8.61 -25.25 19.41
C VAL A 56 8.27 -24.59 18.08
N GLU A 57 7.15 -24.99 17.48
CA GLU A 57 6.68 -24.44 16.20
C GLU A 57 5.76 -23.27 16.46
N GLU A 58 6.26 -22.05 16.27
CA GLU A 58 5.50 -20.82 16.51
C GLU A 58 5.93 -19.74 15.53
N MET A 59 5.06 -18.73 15.34
CA MET A 59 5.40 -17.57 14.52
C MET A 59 6.64 -16.86 15.08
N ASN A 60 7.56 -16.45 14.20
CA ASN A 60 8.72 -15.69 14.63
C ASN A 60 8.27 -14.41 15.37
N PRO A 61 8.67 -14.17 16.64
CA PRO A 61 8.22 -13.03 17.43
C PRO A 61 8.47 -11.67 16.78
N THR A 62 9.54 -11.56 15.98
CA THR A 62 9.86 -10.33 15.23
C THR A 62 8.76 -9.92 14.26
N VAL A 63 7.89 -10.85 13.83
CA VAL A 63 6.71 -10.53 13.01
C VAL A 63 5.81 -9.54 13.73
N LEU A 64 5.53 -9.76 15.01
CA LEU A 64 4.70 -8.86 15.79
C LEU A 64 5.47 -7.59 16.16
N PHE A 65 6.74 -7.70 16.55
CA PHE A 65 7.51 -6.53 16.99
C PHE A 65 7.61 -5.44 15.92
N LYS A 66 7.73 -5.82 14.65
CA LYS A 66 7.77 -4.85 13.53
C LYS A 66 6.39 -4.48 12.97
N ALA A 67 5.34 -5.25 13.28
CA ALA A 67 4.00 -4.98 12.77
C ALA A 67 3.41 -3.71 13.39
N MET A 68 3.61 -3.49 14.69
CA MET A 68 3.19 -2.28 15.40
C MET A 68 4.32 -1.26 15.40
N LYS A 69 4.23 -0.26 14.51
CA LYS A 69 5.24 0.78 14.39
C LYS A 69 5.17 1.67 15.62
N ASN A 70 6.34 2.05 16.13
CA ASN A 70 6.43 3.05 17.20
C ASN A 70 6.26 4.48 16.64
N GLU A 71 6.10 5.47 17.52
CA GLU A 71 5.85 6.86 17.12
C GLU A 71 6.94 7.45 16.21
N VAL A 72 8.21 7.08 16.40
CA VAL A 72 9.31 7.56 15.54
C VAL A 72 9.20 6.96 14.14
N GLU A 73 8.89 5.67 14.03
CA GLU A 73 8.65 5.02 12.75
C GLU A 73 7.43 5.63 12.05
N ILE A 74 6.33 5.83 12.76
CA ILE A 74 5.11 6.47 12.23
C ILE A 74 5.39 7.89 11.74
N GLU A 75 6.12 8.70 12.50
CA GLU A 75 6.47 10.06 12.11
C GLU A 75 7.30 10.06 10.81
N ASN A 76 8.22 9.11 10.67
CA ASN A 76 9.02 8.98 9.47
C ASN A 76 8.21 8.45 8.29
N ILE A 77 7.33 7.46 8.48
CA ILE A 77 6.43 6.97 7.42
C ILE A 77 5.56 8.11 6.92
N ASN A 78 5.01 8.94 7.81
CA ASN A 78 4.26 10.14 7.42
C ASN A 78 5.09 11.09 6.54
N LYS A 79 6.39 11.26 6.82
CA LYS A 79 7.27 12.07 5.95
C LYS A 79 7.46 11.42 4.58
N ALA A 80 7.65 10.09 4.53
CA ALA A 80 7.77 9.33 3.28
C ALA A 80 6.48 9.46 2.44
N GLU A 81 5.32 9.25 3.05
CA GLU A 81 4.01 9.40 2.42
C GLU A 81 3.77 10.81 1.88
N VAL A 82 4.14 11.85 2.63
CA VAL A 82 4.03 13.24 2.16
C VAL A 82 4.91 13.49 0.94
N MET A 83 6.16 13.01 0.96
CA MET A 83 7.07 13.15 -0.20
C MET A 83 6.50 12.44 -1.42
N ASP A 84 6.08 11.19 -1.29
CA ASP A 84 5.55 10.43 -2.43
C ASP A 84 4.20 10.98 -2.90
N SER A 85 3.38 11.52 -1.98
CA SER A 85 2.14 12.21 -2.32
C SER A 85 2.37 13.46 -3.18
N ILE A 86 3.43 14.23 -2.88
CA ILE A 86 3.84 15.37 -3.70
C ILE A 86 4.30 14.90 -5.09
N THR A 87 5.09 13.83 -5.15
CA THR A 87 5.54 13.23 -6.41
C THR A 87 4.35 12.79 -7.27
N HIS A 88 3.39 12.07 -6.70
CA HIS A 88 2.18 11.63 -7.40
C HIS A 88 1.30 12.79 -7.86
N ALA A 89 1.19 13.87 -7.08
CA ALA A 89 0.45 15.06 -7.51
C ALA A 89 1.11 15.78 -8.71
N LYS A 90 2.44 15.92 -8.69
CA LYS A 90 3.22 16.43 -9.84
C LYS A 90 3.09 15.52 -11.06
N PHE A 91 3.09 14.21 -10.84
CA PHE A 91 2.91 13.23 -11.89
C PHE A 91 1.50 13.31 -12.51
N MET A 92 0.45 13.37 -11.69
CA MET A 92 -0.92 13.57 -12.19
C MET A 92 -1.05 14.88 -12.97
N TYR A 93 -0.43 15.97 -12.50
CA TYR A 93 -0.37 17.22 -13.25
C TYR A 93 0.26 17.03 -14.64
N TRP A 94 1.44 16.40 -14.72
CA TRP A 94 2.11 16.12 -15.99
C TRP A 94 1.25 15.21 -16.89
N LEU A 95 0.64 14.16 -16.33
CA LEU A 95 -0.20 13.22 -17.05
C LEU A 95 -1.40 13.93 -17.71
N LYS A 96 -2.02 14.87 -17.00
CA LYS A 96 -3.20 15.61 -17.46
C LYS A 96 -2.89 16.73 -18.45
N ASN A 97 -1.66 17.26 -18.45
CA ASN A 97 -1.34 18.47 -19.22
C ASN A 97 -0.35 18.23 -20.37
N ASP A 98 0.57 17.28 -20.21
CA ASP A 98 1.78 17.19 -21.05
C ASP A 98 2.00 15.80 -21.65
N ALA A 99 1.65 14.71 -20.94
CA ALA A 99 1.96 13.34 -21.35
C ALA A 99 1.51 12.99 -22.78
N LEU A 100 0.28 13.36 -23.17
CA LEU A 100 -0.21 13.09 -24.52
C LEU A 100 0.56 13.86 -25.62
N LYS A 101 0.96 15.10 -25.33
CA LYS A 101 1.73 15.95 -26.26
C LYS A 101 3.15 15.40 -26.44
N GLU A 102 3.68 14.83 -25.37
CA GLU A 102 4.99 14.17 -25.33
C GLU A 102 4.96 12.76 -25.94
N GLY A 103 3.77 12.24 -26.27
CA GLY A 103 3.61 10.89 -26.81
C GLY A 103 3.94 9.80 -25.80
N ALA A 104 3.61 10.04 -24.53
CA ALA A 104 3.90 9.14 -23.42
C ALA A 104 3.34 7.73 -23.67
N THR A 105 4.14 6.75 -23.29
CA THR A 105 3.81 5.32 -23.18
C THR A 105 3.76 4.88 -21.72
N GLU A 106 3.31 3.67 -21.45
CA GLU A 106 3.32 3.06 -20.12
C GLU A 106 4.72 3.09 -19.48
N MET A 107 5.76 2.65 -20.20
CA MET A 107 7.12 2.65 -19.68
C MET A 107 7.62 4.07 -19.42
N SER A 108 7.39 5.01 -20.34
CA SER A 108 7.85 6.40 -20.16
C SER A 108 7.13 7.13 -19.02
N ALA A 109 5.86 6.78 -18.76
CA ALA A 109 5.11 7.31 -17.62
C ALA A 109 5.63 6.75 -16.29
N SER A 110 6.00 5.46 -16.25
CA SER A 110 6.70 4.84 -15.12
C SER A 110 8.04 5.54 -14.84
N ASP A 111 8.86 5.72 -15.87
CA ASP A 111 10.14 6.42 -15.79
C ASP A 111 9.95 7.87 -15.32
N LYS A 112 8.90 8.55 -15.78
CA LYS A 112 8.57 9.91 -15.36
C LYS A 112 8.27 9.97 -13.87
N LEU A 113 7.43 9.08 -13.34
CA LEU A 113 7.12 9.04 -11.91
C LEU A 113 8.38 8.74 -11.08
N GLU A 114 9.20 7.78 -11.51
CA GLU A 114 10.46 7.47 -10.82
C GLU A 114 11.45 8.65 -10.86
N SER A 115 11.51 9.39 -11.98
CA SER A 115 12.36 10.57 -12.11
C SER A 115 11.99 11.66 -11.10
N LEU A 116 10.69 11.84 -10.84
CA LEU A 116 10.18 12.77 -9.83
C LEU A 116 10.54 12.31 -8.41
N ARG A 117 10.52 11.00 -8.13
CA ARG A 117 10.94 10.44 -6.83
C ARG A 117 12.42 10.67 -6.59
N LYS A 118 13.26 10.54 -7.63
CA LYS A 118 14.71 10.80 -7.57
C LYS A 118 15.07 12.26 -7.25
N GLU A 119 14.14 13.20 -7.36
CA GLU A 119 14.35 14.59 -6.91
C GLU A 119 14.46 14.68 -5.37
N HIS A 120 13.90 13.72 -4.63
CA HIS A 120 13.98 13.67 -3.17
C HIS A 120 15.32 13.04 -2.73
N PRO A 121 16.18 13.75 -1.97
CA PRO A 121 17.50 13.24 -1.59
C PRO A 121 17.49 11.94 -0.76
N SER A 122 16.39 11.68 -0.06
CA SER A 122 16.23 10.49 0.78
C SER A 122 15.70 9.28 0.01
N TYR A 123 15.24 9.42 -1.24
CA TYR A 123 14.84 8.30 -2.09
C TYR A 123 16.00 7.32 -2.27
N LYS A 124 15.67 6.01 -2.29
CA LYS A 124 16.65 4.93 -2.41
C LYS A 124 16.31 3.90 -3.47
N TRP A 125 15.06 3.45 -3.55
CA TRP A 125 14.63 2.42 -4.49
C TRP A 125 13.12 2.45 -4.70
N GLN A 126 12.64 1.79 -5.76
CA GLN A 126 11.21 1.43 -5.90
C GLN A 126 10.91 0.28 -4.95
N SER A 127 9.90 0.41 -4.10
CA SER A 127 9.63 -0.58 -3.05
C SER A 127 9.13 -1.93 -3.61
N PHE A 128 8.65 -1.95 -4.84
CA PHE A 128 8.34 -3.11 -5.68
C PHE A 128 8.40 -2.73 -7.16
N ALA A 129 8.26 -3.72 -8.06
CA ALA A 129 8.24 -3.48 -9.51
C ALA A 129 7.00 -2.65 -9.91
N PRO A 130 7.15 -1.51 -10.59
CA PRO A 130 6.06 -0.58 -10.85
C PRO A 130 5.07 -1.17 -11.86
N ILE A 131 3.79 -1.07 -11.55
CA ILE A 131 2.71 -1.35 -12.48
C ILE A 131 2.32 -0.02 -13.12
N SER A 132 2.61 0.11 -14.41
CA SER A 132 2.22 1.24 -15.24
C SER A 132 1.39 0.68 -16.38
N SER A 133 0.08 0.95 -16.38
CA SER A 133 -0.86 0.25 -17.24
C SER A 133 -1.90 1.19 -17.84
N TYR A 134 -2.14 1.05 -19.14
CA TYR A 134 -3.09 1.86 -19.90
C TYR A 134 -4.17 0.97 -20.54
N GLY A 135 -5.42 1.40 -20.41
CA GLY A 135 -6.56 0.71 -21.02
C GLY A 135 -6.68 -0.75 -20.59
N GLU A 136 -6.66 -1.67 -21.56
CA GLU A 136 -6.87 -3.10 -21.29
C GLU A 136 -5.79 -3.72 -20.40
N HIS A 137 -4.57 -3.17 -20.41
CA HIS A 137 -3.50 -3.66 -19.54
C HIS A 137 -3.82 -3.44 -18.06
N ALA A 138 -4.58 -2.39 -17.72
CA ALA A 138 -4.99 -2.13 -16.35
C ALA A 138 -5.94 -3.20 -15.80
N ALA A 139 -6.56 -4.03 -16.65
CA ALA A 139 -7.39 -5.17 -16.22
C ALA A 139 -6.55 -6.34 -15.66
N MET A 140 -5.23 -6.31 -15.80
CA MET A 140 -4.34 -7.32 -15.26
C MET A 140 -3.75 -6.84 -13.93
N CYS A 141 -4.15 -7.47 -12.82
CA CYS A 141 -3.78 -7.02 -11.47
C CYS A 141 -2.25 -6.92 -11.25
N HIS A 142 -1.47 -7.82 -11.87
CA HIS A 142 0.00 -7.90 -11.76
C HIS A 142 0.66 -7.71 -13.13
N TYR A 143 0.29 -6.66 -13.85
CA TYR A 143 0.92 -6.31 -15.13
C TYR A 143 2.26 -5.60 -14.92
N GLU A 144 3.25 -5.96 -15.71
CA GLU A 144 4.52 -5.24 -15.82
C GLU A 144 4.78 -4.95 -17.30
N SER A 145 4.84 -3.67 -17.65
CA SER A 145 5.11 -3.23 -19.01
C SER A 145 6.53 -3.62 -19.43
N SER A 146 6.69 -4.08 -20.66
CA SER A 146 7.98 -4.42 -21.27
C SER A 146 8.13 -3.73 -22.62
N PRO A 147 9.34 -3.66 -23.22
CA PRO A 147 9.51 -3.08 -24.54
C PRO A 147 8.60 -3.70 -25.63
N GLU A 148 8.20 -4.96 -25.44
CA GLU A 148 7.30 -5.67 -26.35
C GLU A 148 5.81 -5.35 -26.13
N THR A 149 5.44 -4.91 -24.92
CA THR A 149 4.05 -4.62 -24.54
C THR A 149 3.78 -3.14 -24.30
N ASP A 150 4.79 -2.27 -24.39
CA ASP A 150 4.68 -0.83 -24.16
C ASP A 150 3.71 -0.16 -25.15
N VAL A 151 2.58 0.33 -24.65
CA VAL A 151 1.59 1.05 -25.46
C VAL A 151 1.57 2.54 -25.18
N LYS A 152 1.17 3.31 -26.19
CA LYS A 152 0.94 4.75 -26.06
C LYS A 152 -0.30 5.03 -25.22
N ILE A 153 -0.20 6.06 -24.39
CA ILE A 153 -1.32 6.63 -23.67
C ILE A 153 -2.11 7.53 -24.63
N GLU A 154 -3.42 7.33 -24.71
CA GLU A 154 -4.33 8.08 -25.57
C GLU A 154 -5.55 8.57 -24.75
N GLU A 155 -6.35 9.47 -25.33
CA GLU A 155 -7.61 9.89 -24.71
C GLU A 155 -8.67 8.77 -24.76
N GLY A 156 -9.61 8.81 -23.82
CA GLY A 156 -10.78 7.92 -23.81
C GLY A 156 -10.67 6.72 -22.88
N ASN A 157 -9.55 6.57 -22.17
CA ASN A 157 -9.31 5.42 -21.30
C ASN A 157 -8.64 5.80 -19.97
N PHE A 158 -8.48 4.81 -19.10
CA PHE A 158 -7.75 4.95 -17.85
C PHE A 158 -6.26 4.65 -18.00
N TYR A 159 -5.47 5.38 -17.23
CA TYR A 159 -4.10 5.01 -16.88
C TYR A 159 -4.05 4.69 -15.39
N LEU A 160 -3.60 3.48 -15.04
CA LEU A 160 -3.45 3.00 -13.68
C LEU A 160 -1.95 2.87 -13.38
N SER A 161 -1.54 3.53 -12.31
CA SER A 161 -0.19 3.46 -11.75
C SER A 161 -0.28 2.90 -10.34
N ASP A 162 0.32 1.73 -10.12
CA ASP A 162 0.54 1.14 -8.81
C ASP A 162 2.04 1.02 -8.59
N THR A 163 2.54 1.86 -7.68
CA THR A 163 3.97 1.99 -7.44
C THR A 163 4.24 2.45 -6.02
N GLY A 164 5.39 2.06 -5.49
CA GLY A 164 5.85 2.52 -4.20
C GLY A 164 7.32 2.91 -4.20
N ALA A 165 7.76 3.58 -3.14
CA ALA A 165 9.12 4.05 -2.97
C ALA A 165 9.68 3.72 -1.59
N GLY A 166 10.97 3.39 -1.55
CA GLY A 166 11.78 3.38 -0.34
C GLY A 166 12.51 4.70 -0.18
N PHE A 167 12.18 5.44 0.87
CA PHE A 167 12.91 6.60 1.37
C PHE A 167 13.65 6.22 2.65
N MET A 168 14.65 6.99 3.09
CA MET A 168 15.26 6.75 4.41
C MET A 168 14.25 6.84 5.57
N GLU A 169 13.13 7.54 5.34
CA GLU A 169 12.04 7.72 6.28
C GLU A 169 11.00 6.60 6.24
N GLY A 170 11.01 5.68 5.28
CA GLY A 170 10.01 4.61 5.22
C GLY A 170 9.78 4.06 3.83
N SER A 171 8.74 3.24 3.71
CA SER A 171 8.32 2.65 2.43
C SER A 171 6.87 3.03 2.17
N THR A 172 6.53 3.29 0.92
CA THR A 172 5.18 3.63 0.46
C THR A 172 4.66 2.58 -0.52
N ASP A 173 3.35 2.50 -0.62
CA ASP A 173 2.57 1.71 -1.58
C ASP A 173 1.31 2.48 -2.00
N ILE A 174 1.29 2.95 -3.26
CA ILE A 174 0.27 3.88 -3.73
C ILE A 174 -0.16 3.51 -5.15
N THR A 175 -1.41 3.06 -5.26
CA THR A 175 -2.14 3.00 -6.53
C THR A 175 -3.06 4.20 -6.77
N ARG A 176 -2.96 4.77 -7.97
CA ARG A 176 -3.97 5.68 -8.54
C ARG A 176 -4.35 5.29 -9.96
N THR A 177 -5.63 5.50 -10.25
CA THR A 177 -6.17 5.43 -11.60
C THR A 177 -6.59 6.84 -12.05
N PHE A 178 -6.23 7.21 -13.27
CA PHE A 178 -6.46 8.55 -13.82
C PHE A 178 -7.23 8.46 -15.14
N ALA A 179 -8.24 9.31 -15.30
CA ALA A 179 -8.95 9.48 -16.57
C ALA A 179 -8.10 10.29 -17.55
N ILE A 180 -7.80 9.72 -18.71
CA ILE A 180 -7.11 10.44 -19.77
C ILE A 180 -8.15 10.98 -20.76
N GLY A 181 -8.43 12.28 -20.67
CA GLY A 181 -9.55 12.89 -21.38
C GLY A 181 -10.91 12.41 -20.86
N GLU A 182 -11.92 12.39 -21.74
CA GLU A 182 -13.27 11.96 -21.40
C GLU A 182 -13.38 10.42 -21.49
N VAL A 183 -13.66 9.75 -20.37
CA VAL A 183 -13.85 8.29 -20.31
C VAL A 183 -15.35 7.92 -20.31
N SER A 184 -15.68 6.71 -20.73
CA SER A 184 -17.07 6.25 -20.80
C SER A 184 -17.78 6.24 -19.45
N GLU A 185 -19.12 6.41 -19.46
CA GLU A 185 -19.94 6.34 -18.24
C GLU A 185 -19.77 5.03 -17.47
N GLU A 186 -19.61 3.90 -18.15
CA GLU A 186 -19.31 2.61 -17.50
C GLU A 186 -17.97 2.64 -16.74
N ARG A 187 -16.93 3.25 -17.33
CA ARG A 187 -15.62 3.41 -16.69
C ARG A 187 -15.72 4.31 -15.46
N LYS A 188 -16.43 5.44 -15.57
CA LYS A 188 -16.67 6.34 -14.43
C LYS A 188 -17.49 5.66 -13.32
N ARG A 189 -18.46 4.82 -13.70
CA ARG A 189 -19.23 4.00 -12.76
C ARG A 189 -18.34 3.06 -11.96
N HIS A 190 -17.45 2.31 -12.63
CA HIS A 190 -16.50 1.43 -11.94
C HIS A 190 -15.52 2.22 -11.05
N PHE A 191 -15.00 3.35 -11.54
CA PHE A 191 -14.17 4.22 -10.73
C PHE A 191 -14.87 4.70 -9.46
N THR A 192 -16.11 5.16 -9.61
CA THR A 192 -16.91 5.68 -8.49
C THR A 192 -17.25 4.58 -7.48
N LEU A 193 -17.51 3.35 -7.93
CA LEU A 193 -17.68 2.20 -7.03
C LEU A 193 -16.42 1.89 -6.23
N VAL A 194 -15.25 1.84 -6.88
CA VAL A 194 -13.96 1.60 -6.21
C VAL A 194 -13.65 2.72 -5.21
N LEU A 195 -13.95 3.98 -5.54
CA LEU A 195 -13.82 5.10 -4.63
C LEU A 195 -14.70 4.93 -3.39
N ARG A 196 -15.97 4.54 -3.56
CA ARG A 196 -16.88 4.27 -2.44
C ARG A 196 -16.36 3.15 -1.53
N CYS A 197 -15.77 2.11 -2.11
CA CYS A 197 -15.10 1.04 -1.36
C CYS A 197 -13.95 1.59 -0.49
N ASN A 198 -13.07 2.40 -1.09
CA ASN A 198 -11.91 2.96 -0.41
C ASN A 198 -12.35 3.87 0.75
N LEU A 199 -13.28 4.80 0.51
CA LEU A 199 -13.83 5.69 1.53
C LEU A 199 -14.53 4.92 2.65
N ALA A 200 -15.24 3.84 2.33
CA ALA A 200 -15.93 3.02 3.32
C ALA A 200 -14.99 2.32 4.29
N LEU A 201 -13.84 1.81 3.81
CA LEU A 201 -12.84 1.24 4.69
C LEU A 201 -12.06 2.30 5.47
N ALA A 202 -11.71 3.41 4.82
CA ALA A 202 -10.96 4.50 5.44
C ALA A 202 -11.69 5.09 6.67
N ARG A 203 -13.02 5.20 6.62
CA ARG A 203 -13.83 5.72 7.75
C ARG A 203 -14.26 4.68 8.79
N ALA A 204 -13.85 3.42 8.64
CA ALA A 204 -14.33 2.35 9.50
C ALA A 204 -14.00 2.61 10.98
N GLN A 205 -14.98 2.33 11.84
CA GLN A 205 -14.82 2.29 13.29
C GLN A 205 -15.30 0.93 13.81
N TYR A 206 -14.53 0.33 14.70
CA TYR A 206 -14.78 -1.04 15.16
C TYR A 206 -14.22 -1.25 16.57
N LEU A 207 -14.65 -2.32 17.25
CA LEU A 207 -14.13 -2.65 18.57
C LEU A 207 -12.75 -3.31 18.46
N TYR A 208 -11.89 -3.01 19.44
CA TYR A 208 -10.62 -3.71 19.63
C TYR A 208 -10.85 -5.23 19.69
N GLY A 209 -9.98 -5.98 19.01
CA GLY A 209 -10.11 -7.43 18.84
C GLY A 209 -10.60 -7.85 17.45
N CYS A 210 -11.22 -6.94 16.69
CA CYS A 210 -11.48 -7.17 15.27
C CYS A 210 -10.17 -7.37 14.48
N ASN A 211 -10.21 -8.24 13.48
CA ASN A 211 -9.15 -8.44 12.49
C ASN A 211 -9.65 -8.02 11.10
N GLY A 212 -8.77 -8.10 10.09
CA GLY A 212 -9.09 -7.69 8.72
C GLY A 212 -10.32 -8.39 8.10
N MET A 213 -10.63 -9.64 8.48
CA MET A 213 -11.84 -10.31 7.97
C MET A 213 -13.13 -9.66 8.45
N ASN A 214 -13.12 -9.06 9.65
CA ASN A 214 -14.30 -8.41 10.20
C ASN A 214 -14.67 -7.14 9.43
N ILE A 215 -13.68 -6.45 8.84
CA ILE A 215 -13.86 -5.13 8.23
C ILE A 215 -13.78 -5.14 6.69
N ASP A 216 -13.28 -6.21 6.07
CA ASP A 216 -13.18 -6.33 4.60
C ASP A 216 -14.53 -6.11 3.90
N ILE A 217 -15.61 -6.59 4.51
CA ILE A 217 -16.97 -6.41 3.98
C ILE A 217 -17.38 -4.94 3.89
N LEU A 218 -16.87 -4.07 4.78
CA LEU A 218 -17.17 -2.63 4.73
C LEU A 218 -16.66 -2.01 3.43
N CYS A 219 -15.48 -2.46 2.99
CA CYS A 219 -14.89 -2.07 1.71
C CYS A 219 -15.67 -2.67 0.54
N ARG A 220 -16.03 -3.96 0.60
CA ARG A 220 -16.63 -4.65 -0.55
C ARG A 220 -18.11 -4.40 -0.75
N GLN A 221 -18.82 -3.94 0.28
CA GLN A 221 -20.27 -3.74 0.23
C GLN A 221 -20.73 -2.93 -1.00
N PRO A 222 -20.12 -1.78 -1.37
CA PRO A 222 -20.56 -0.99 -2.52
C PRO A 222 -20.48 -1.73 -3.86
N ILE A 223 -19.48 -2.60 -4.07
CA ILE A 223 -19.35 -3.39 -5.32
C ILE A 223 -20.17 -4.68 -5.28
N TRP A 224 -20.37 -5.28 -4.10
CA TRP A 224 -21.16 -6.50 -3.95
C TRP A 224 -22.65 -6.23 -4.09
N GLU A 225 -23.13 -5.03 -3.75
CA GLU A 225 -24.48 -4.55 -4.09
C GLU A 225 -24.74 -4.57 -5.60
N GLU A 226 -23.68 -4.48 -6.40
CA GLU A 226 -23.72 -4.49 -7.87
C GLU A 226 -23.31 -5.84 -8.47
N ASN A 227 -23.10 -6.87 -7.63
CA ASN A 227 -22.62 -8.20 -8.01
C ASN A 227 -21.26 -8.18 -8.75
N ILE A 228 -20.41 -7.22 -8.43
CA ILE A 228 -19.03 -7.11 -8.95
C ILE A 228 -18.04 -7.48 -7.84
N ASN A 229 -16.88 -8.03 -8.17
CA ASN A 229 -15.84 -8.35 -7.20
C ASN A 229 -14.42 -8.13 -7.76
N PHE A 230 -13.44 -7.95 -6.88
CA PHE A 230 -12.01 -8.09 -7.17
C PHE A 230 -11.40 -9.30 -6.46
N ASN A 231 -10.42 -9.93 -7.11
CA ASN A 231 -9.89 -11.24 -6.75
C ASN A 231 -8.58 -11.21 -5.93
N HIS A 232 -8.26 -10.08 -5.30
CA HIS A 232 -7.16 -9.92 -4.35
C HIS A 232 -7.68 -9.50 -2.96
N GLY A 233 -6.77 -9.42 -1.97
CA GLY A 233 -7.08 -8.84 -0.66
C GLY A 233 -7.40 -7.35 -0.81
N THR A 234 -8.08 -6.78 0.17
CA THR A 234 -8.37 -5.34 0.21
C THR A 234 -7.21 -4.54 0.82
N GLY A 235 -6.30 -5.19 1.53
CA GLY A 235 -5.11 -4.58 2.04
C GLY A 235 -4.18 -5.55 2.74
N HIS A 236 -2.95 -5.12 2.97
CA HIS A 236 -1.89 -5.84 3.67
C HIS A 236 -1.09 -4.89 4.57
N GLY A 237 -0.39 -5.45 5.57
CA GLY A 237 0.55 -4.67 6.36
C GLY A 237 1.72 -4.19 5.51
N VAL A 238 2.28 -3.01 5.84
CA VAL A 238 3.46 -2.42 5.16
C VAL A 238 4.62 -2.32 6.13
N GLY A 239 5.82 -2.76 5.72
CA GLY A 239 7.03 -2.73 6.53
C GLY A 239 7.75 -1.39 6.51
N TYR A 240 8.38 -1.04 7.64
CA TYR A 240 9.26 0.14 7.72
C TYR A 240 10.63 -0.20 7.13
N LEU A 241 10.94 0.30 5.92
CA LEU A 241 12.18 -0.03 5.21
C LEU A 241 12.37 -1.55 5.01
N GLY A 242 11.26 -2.26 4.81
CA GLY A 242 11.21 -3.72 4.77
C GLY A 242 10.39 -4.23 3.59
N ASN A 243 9.69 -5.34 3.81
CA ASN A 243 8.78 -5.86 2.79
C ASN A 243 7.52 -5.00 2.72
N ILE A 244 7.07 -4.69 1.51
CA ILE A 244 5.78 -4.01 1.27
C ILE A 244 4.61 -4.90 1.66
N HIS A 245 4.68 -6.19 1.36
CA HIS A 245 3.73 -7.19 1.87
C HIS A 245 4.22 -7.76 3.20
N GLU A 246 3.73 -7.19 4.31
CA GLU A 246 4.21 -7.50 5.65
C GLU A 246 3.15 -8.21 6.54
N PRO A 247 3.40 -9.47 6.98
CA PRO A 247 2.52 -10.13 7.95
C PRO A 247 2.63 -9.48 9.34
N PRO A 248 1.66 -9.70 10.24
CA PRO A 248 0.60 -10.72 10.18
C PRO A 248 -0.74 -10.19 9.63
N THR A 249 -0.77 -8.97 9.12
CA THR A 249 -2.01 -8.27 8.86
C THR A 249 -2.40 -8.36 7.39
N GLY A 250 -3.64 -8.77 7.14
CA GLY A 250 -4.30 -8.66 5.84
C GLY A 250 -5.79 -8.37 6.01
N ILE A 251 -6.35 -7.55 5.12
CA ILE A 251 -7.79 -7.25 5.06
C ILE A 251 -8.37 -8.02 3.89
N ARG A 252 -9.17 -9.05 4.21
CA ARG A 252 -9.74 -9.94 3.20
C ARG A 252 -10.90 -10.74 3.78
N TRP A 253 -11.90 -11.06 2.95
CA TRP A 253 -13.05 -11.85 3.39
C TRP A 253 -12.73 -13.34 3.57
N GLN A 254 -11.81 -13.93 2.78
CA GLN A 254 -11.46 -15.35 2.99
C GLN A 254 -10.45 -15.51 4.13
N TYR A 255 -10.71 -16.47 5.00
CA TYR A 255 -9.75 -16.86 6.02
C TYR A 255 -8.40 -17.29 5.42
N ARG A 256 -7.32 -16.70 5.92
CA ARG A 256 -5.94 -17.14 5.72
C ARG A 256 -5.24 -17.14 7.06
N ALA A 257 -4.84 -18.31 7.54
CA ALA A 257 -4.38 -18.53 8.91
C ALA A 257 -3.31 -17.54 9.41
N HIS A 258 -2.52 -16.95 8.51
CA HIS A 258 -1.39 -16.10 8.86
C HIS A 258 -1.55 -14.62 8.47
N GLU A 259 -2.75 -14.24 8.02
CA GLU A 259 -3.16 -12.86 7.76
C GLU A 259 -4.29 -12.44 8.72
N VAL A 260 -4.57 -13.28 9.73
CA VAL A 260 -5.66 -13.11 10.70
C VAL A 260 -5.05 -12.83 12.05
N TYR A 261 -4.80 -11.56 12.31
CA TYR A 261 -4.35 -11.06 13.60
C TYR A 261 -5.20 -9.83 13.98
N PRO A 262 -5.53 -9.62 15.27
CA PRO A 262 -6.31 -8.46 15.68
C PRO A 262 -5.59 -7.15 15.31
N LEU A 263 -6.31 -6.20 14.72
CA LEU A 263 -5.76 -4.92 14.31
C LEU A 263 -5.31 -4.14 15.56
N GLN A 264 -4.02 -3.82 15.63
CA GLN A 264 -3.40 -3.12 16.74
C GLN A 264 -3.05 -1.70 16.35
N ASP A 265 -3.06 -0.81 17.34
CA ASP A 265 -2.51 0.54 17.23
C ASP A 265 -1.08 0.53 16.66
N GLY A 266 -0.81 1.43 15.71
CA GLY A 266 0.48 1.54 15.05
C GLY A 266 0.71 0.57 13.87
N MET A 267 -0.24 -0.30 13.54
CA MET A 267 -0.16 -1.07 12.29
C MET A 267 -0.39 -0.17 11.08
N VAL A 268 0.53 -0.22 10.12
CA VAL A 268 0.42 0.46 8.82
C VAL A 268 -0.08 -0.54 7.79
N ILE A 269 -1.18 -0.23 7.10
CA ILE A 269 -1.92 -1.16 6.25
C ILE A 269 -2.44 -0.44 4.99
N THR A 270 -2.41 -1.10 3.84
CA THR A 270 -3.00 -0.60 2.59
C THR A 270 -4.53 -0.72 2.57
N ASN A 271 -5.17 0.12 1.76
CA ASN A 271 -6.60 0.13 1.46
C ASN A 271 -6.78 0.25 -0.05
N GLU A 272 -6.85 -0.87 -0.75
CA GLU A 272 -6.62 -0.98 -2.19
C GLU A 272 -7.76 -1.70 -2.94
N PRO A 273 -9.04 -1.33 -2.79
CA PRO A 273 -10.08 -1.93 -3.61
C PRO A 273 -9.82 -1.72 -5.10
N GLY A 274 -10.34 -2.64 -5.93
CA GLY A 274 -10.27 -2.51 -7.38
C GLY A 274 -11.42 -3.15 -8.15
N ILE A 275 -11.46 -2.92 -9.45
CA ILE A 275 -12.31 -3.59 -10.45
C ILE A 275 -11.46 -3.79 -11.70
N TYR A 276 -11.54 -4.97 -12.30
CA TYR A 276 -10.75 -5.33 -13.48
C TYR A 276 -11.65 -5.99 -14.52
N ILE A 277 -11.82 -5.32 -15.67
CA ILE A 277 -12.67 -5.76 -16.76
C ILE A 277 -11.77 -6.17 -17.93
N GLU A 278 -11.65 -7.49 -18.13
CA GLU A 278 -10.81 -8.09 -19.18
C GLU A 278 -11.09 -7.46 -20.55
N GLY A 279 -10.01 -7.09 -21.26
CA GLY A 279 -10.08 -6.45 -22.58
C GLY A 279 -10.64 -5.02 -22.58
N SER A 280 -10.76 -4.36 -21.41
CA SER A 280 -11.37 -3.03 -21.33
C SER A 280 -10.60 -2.04 -20.46
N HIS A 281 -10.60 -2.23 -19.14
CA HIS A 281 -9.98 -1.33 -18.18
C HIS A 281 -9.84 -1.98 -16.80
N GLY A 282 -8.97 -1.40 -15.98
CA GLY A 282 -8.96 -1.64 -14.55
C GLY A 282 -8.96 -0.33 -13.77
N VAL A 283 -9.44 -0.41 -12.54
CA VAL A 283 -9.36 0.66 -11.55
C VAL A 283 -8.89 0.03 -10.25
N ARG A 284 -7.86 0.62 -9.65
CA ARG A 284 -7.49 0.40 -8.25
C ARG A 284 -7.17 1.76 -7.63
N LEU A 285 -7.61 1.95 -6.39
CA LEU A 285 -7.43 3.19 -5.64
C LEU A 285 -6.92 2.82 -4.26
N GLU A 286 -5.67 3.16 -4.00
CA GLU A 286 -4.96 2.67 -2.82
C GLU A 286 -4.37 3.78 -1.96
N ASN A 287 -4.64 3.69 -0.67
CA ASN A 287 -3.97 4.51 0.34
C ASN A 287 -3.38 3.60 1.40
N GLU A 288 -2.32 4.06 2.05
CA GLU A 288 -1.93 3.56 3.36
C GLU A 288 -2.71 4.29 4.46
N PHE A 289 -2.98 3.57 5.55
CA PHE A 289 -3.46 4.14 6.80
C PHE A 289 -2.75 3.50 7.98
N VAL A 290 -2.78 4.19 9.11
CA VAL A 290 -2.36 3.65 10.41
C VAL A 290 -3.58 3.33 11.27
N VAL A 291 -3.61 2.15 11.86
CA VAL A 291 -4.62 1.78 12.86
C VAL A 291 -4.37 2.57 14.14
N ARG A 292 -5.44 3.17 14.68
CA ARG A 292 -5.42 4.01 15.87
C ARG A 292 -6.47 3.62 16.90
N LYS A 293 -6.14 3.84 18.18
CA LYS A 293 -7.13 3.81 19.26
C LYS A 293 -8.02 5.05 19.21
N GLY A 294 -9.32 4.82 19.12
CA GLY A 294 -10.36 5.85 19.26
C GLY A 294 -10.85 5.98 20.70
N GLU A 295 -12.13 6.33 20.85
CA GLU A 295 -12.79 6.47 22.14
C GLU A 295 -12.89 5.12 22.88
N ALA A 296 -12.64 5.14 24.19
CA ALA A 296 -12.93 4.02 25.08
C ALA A 296 -14.15 4.36 25.94
N ASN A 297 -15.16 3.49 25.93
CA ASN A 297 -16.39 3.66 26.71
C ASN A 297 -16.87 2.32 27.30
N GLU A 298 -18.11 2.25 27.79
CA GLU A 298 -18.67 1.07 28.44
C GLU A 298 -18.73 -0.19 27.54
N TYR A 299 -18.66 -0.01 26.22
CA TYR A 299 -18.65 -1.10 25.23
C TYR A 299 -17.25 -1.60 24.89
N GLY A 300 -16.20 -0.91 25.34
CA GLY A 300 -14.80 -1.26 25.10
C GLY A 300 -14.01 -0.15 24.40
N GLN A 301 -12.83 -0.53 23.90
CA GLN A 301 -11.96 0.34 23.11
C GLN A 301 -12.40 0.32 21.65
N PHE A 302 -12.82 1.46 21.10
CA PHE A 302 -13.01 1.62 19.66
C PHE A 302 -11.67 1.88 18.96
N MET A 303 -11.56 1.45 17.71
CA MET A 303 -10.41 1.62 16.83
C MET A 303 -10.88 2.31 15.55
N TYR A 304 -9.97 3.01 14.88
CA TYR A 304 -10.22 3.67 13.59
C TYR A 304 -8.95 3.67 12.72
N HIS A 305 -9.09 4.12 11.47
CA HIS A 305 -7.96 4.28 10.54
C HIS A 305 -7.62 5.75 10.35
N GLU A 306 -6.34 6.09 10.46
CA GLU A 306 -5.79 7.39 10.11
C GLU A 306 -5.11 7.29 8.74
N THR A 307 -5.72 7.83 7.69
CA THR A 307 -5.15 7.85 6.34
C THR A 307 -3.90 8.73 6.29
N ILE A 308 -2.83 8.20 5.69
CA ILE A 308 -1.52 8.87 5.61
C ILE A 308 -1.08 9.17 4.18
N THR A 309 -1.69 8.53 3.17
CA THR A 309 -1.49 8.88 1.76
C THR A 309 -2.35 10.08 1.36
N PHE A 310 -1.76 11.06 0.69
CA PHE A 310 -2.40 12.33 0.33
C PHE A 310 -2.33 12.64 -1.18
N VAL A 311 -2.79 11.70 -2.01
CA VAL A 311 -2.88 11.87 -3.47
C VAL A 311 -4.33 12.07 -3.91
N PRO A 312 -4.68 13.09 -4.72
CA PRO A 312 -6.06 13.33 -5.10
C PRO A 312 -6.64 12.13 -5.87
N PHE A 313 -7.88 11.76 -5.54
CA PHE A 313 -8.71 10.96 -6.43
C PHE A 313 -9.19 11.80 -7.62
N ASP A 314 -9.12 11.25 -8.82
CA ASP A 314 -9.38 11.98 -10.05
C ASP A 314 -10.86 12.34 -10.22
N LEU A 315 -11.20 13.62 -10.03
CA LEU A 315 -12.58 14.11 -10.14
C LEU A 315 -13.18 13.94 -11.54
N ASP A 316 -12.36 13.81 -12.59
CA ASP A 316 -12.86 13.60 -13.96
C ASP A 316 -13.46 12.18 -14.15
N ALA A 317 -13.14 11.24 -13.26
CA ALA A 317 -13.59 9.86 -13.31
C ALA A 317 -14.80 9.56 -12.40
N ILE A 318 -15.28 10.55 -11.64
CA ILE A 318 -16.34 10.37 -10.65
C ILE A 318 -17.70 10.74 -11.23
N ILE A 319 -18.73 9.96 -10.91
CA ILE A 319 -20.15 10.29 -11.07
C ILE A 319 -20.68 10.76 -9.72
N PRO A 320 -20.80 12.08 -9.45
CA PRO A 320 -21.16 12.60 -8.12
C PRO A 320 -22.51 12.10 -7.61
N GLU A 321 -23.44 11.79 -8.51
CA GLU A 321 -24.78 11.29 -8.21
C GLU A 321 -24.77 9.88 -7.61
N MET A 322 -23.69 9.11 -7.80
CA MET A 322 -23.52 7.79 -7.20
C MET A 322 -22.94 7.85 -5.78
N LEU A 323 -22.39 8.99 -5.37
CA LEU A 323 -21.85 9.18 -4.03
C LEU A 323 -22.97 9.48 -3.05
N THR A 324 -22.97 8.79 -1.90
CA THR A 324 -23.83 9.20 -0.78
C THR A 324 -23.37 10.56 -0.24
N GLU A 325 -24.24 11.26 0.50
CA GLU A 325 -23.83 12.51 1.17
C GLU A 325 -22.64 12.30 2.12
N ARG A 326 -22.53 11.10 2.70
CA ARG A 326 -21.37 10.73 3.51
C ARG A 326 -20.11 10.57 2.65
N ASP A 327 -20.20 9.88 1.52
CA ASP A 327 -19.06 9.71 0.61
C ASP A 327 -18.56 11.05 0.08
N LYS A 328 -19.46 11.98 -0.30
CA LYS A 328 -19.08 13.34 -0.71
C LYS A 328 -18.36 14.09 0.40
N LYS A 329 -18.88 14.03 1.63
CA LYS A 329 -18.24 14.65 2.79
C LYS A 329 -16.83 14.09 3.00
N ASP A 330 -16.68 12.77 3.02
CA ASP A 330 -15.39 12.11 3.24
C ASP A 330 -14.39 12.47 2.13
N LEU A 331 -14.82 12.47 0.87
CA LEU A 331 -14.00 12.87 -0.27
C LEU A 331 -13.56 14.33 -0.17
N ASN A 332 -14.49 15.24 0.16
CA ASN A 332 -14.22 16.67 0.27
C ASN A 332 -13.25 16.98 1.43
N GLU A 333 -13.40 16.31 2.58
CA GLU A 333 -12.47 16.40 3.71
C GLU A 333 -11.09 15.84 3.35
N TYR A 334 -11.04 14.69 2.69
CA TYR A 334 -9.80 14.10 2.19
C TYR A 334 -9.09 15.02 1.19
N HIS A 335 -9.79 15.51 0.17
CA HIS A 335 -9.23 16.42 -0.85
C HIS A 335 -8.78 17.77 -0.26
N ALA A 336 -9.51 18.31 0.72
CA ALA A 336 -9.05 19.49 1.44
C ALA A 336 -7.71 19.22 2.15
N LYS A 337 -7.55 18.05 2.78
CA LYS A 337 -6.30 17.65 3.42
C LYS A 337 -5.17 17.42 2.41
N VAL A 338 -5.46 16.79 1.27
CA VAL A 338 -4.53 16.65 0.14
C VAL A 338 -3.99 18.03 -0.27
N PHE A 339 -4.88 19.01 -0.46
CA PHE A 339 -4.46 20.35 -0.82
C PHE A 339 -3.59 21.00 0.26
N GLU A 340 -3.99 20.90 1.53
CA GLU A 340 -3.23 21.44 2.67
C GLU A 340 -1.80 20.89 2.73
N VAL A 341 -1.64 19.58 2.58
CA VAL A 341 -0.36 18.86 2.72
C VAL A 341 0.54 19.07 1.51
N VAL A 342 -0.02 18.96 0.29
CA VAL A 342 0.77 18.90 -0.94
C VAL A 342 1.06 20.29 -1.51
N SER A 343 0.09 21.21 -1.47
CA SER A 343 0.21 22.52 -2.13
C SER A 343 1.42 23.38 -1.75
N PRO A 344 1.98 23.34 -0.52
CA PRO A 344 3.15 24.14 -0.16
C PRO A 344 4.41 23.78 -0.96
N ASN A 345 4.47 22.59 -1.54
CA ASN A 345 5.63 22.06 -2.27
C ASN A 345 5.46 22.11 -3.79
N LEU A 346 4.37 22.72 -4.27
CA LEU A 346 4.05 22.86 -5.70
C LEU A 346 4.35 24.27 -6.21
N ASN A 347 4.67 24.37 -7.50
CA ASN A 347 4.75 25.68 -8.14
C ASN A 347 3.35 26.30 -8.32
N GLU A 348 3.28 27.56 -8.74
CA GLU A 348 2.02 28.29 -8.85
C GLU A 348 0.98 27.60 -9.77
N LYS A 349 1.42 27.09 -10.93
CA LYS A 349 0.52 26.43 -11.90
C LYS A 349 0.02 25.10 -11.37
N GLU A 350 0.92 24.29 -10.82
CA GLU A 350 0.59 23.01 -10.19
C GLU A 350 -0.37 23.20 -9.02
N ARG A 351 -0.16 24.25 -8.20
CA ARG A 351 -1.02 24.55 -7.05
C ARG A 351 -2.42 24.98 -7.46
N GLU A 352 -2.57 25.87 -8.43
CA GLU A 352 -3.89 26.27 -8.94
C GLU A 352 -4.62 25.09 -9.60
N TRP A 353 -3.88 24.25 -10.32
CA TRP A 353 -4.41 23.00 -10.86
C TRP A 353 -4.88 22.05 -9.75
N LEU A 354 -4.07 21.83 -8.70
CA LEU A 354 -4.41 20.97 -7.58
C LEU A 354 -5.66 21.48 -6.86
N LYS A 355 -5.78 22.80 -6.66
CA LYS A 355 -6.97 23.44 -6.08
C LYS A 355 -8.25 23.12 -6.85
N LYS A 356 -8.18 23.10 -8.18
CA LYS A 356 -9.31 22.70 -9.03
C LYS A 356 -9.62 21.21 -8.88
N TYR A 357 -8.60 20.37 -8.82
CA TYR A 357 -8.74 18.91 -8.71
C TYR A 357 -9.05 18.40 -7.30
N THR A 358 -9.02 19.27 -6.29
CA THR A 358 -9.39 18.99 -4.90
C THR A 358 -10.57 19.84 -4.42
N ARG A 359 -11.32 20.42 -5.37
CA ARG A 359 -12.53 21.20 -5.05
C ARG A 359 -13.61 20.29 -4.47
N ALA A 360 -14.44 20.85 -3.59
CA ALA A 360 -15.61 20.14 -3.10
C ALA A 360 -16.61 19.85 -4.23
N ILE A 361 -17.21 18.65 -4.20
CA ILE A 361 -18.28 18.21 -5.12
C ILE A 361 -19.55 17.80 -4.38
#